data_AF-A0A9X1MHR3-F1
#
_entry.id   AF-A0A9X1MHR3-F1
#
_cell.length_a   1.000
_cell.length_b   1.000
_cell.length_c   1.000
_cell.angle_alpha   90.00
_cell.angle_beta   90.00
_cell.angle_gamma   90.00
#
_symmetry.space_group_name_H-M   'P 1'
#
loop_
_entity.id
_entity.type
_entity.pdbx_description
1 polymer ?
#
loop_
_entity_poly.entity_id
_entity_poly.type
_entity_poly.pdbx_seq_one_letter_code
_entity_poly.pdbx_strand_id
1 'polypeptide(L)'
;MDQKDVDWISRWVVSLCEPLITTAARQEIEEHVRAIASRNPLWFSAWAAGFVSDMVRSLDPEDPWRNLELKDGGALLPDGSPFGTWVDATDIVPPSVPDRRSDLGLAAVDTPLPARGAELVAAAAGGWRPVLNWLTANLATAPALEGEQAQEFFETIDGAVRWAMFRRRLFAGMDDAFIPVAAASWVSRAGKMANGESWDEARAARVLESNKIGAGTYGQFV
;
A
#
# COMPACT_ATOMS: atom_id res chain seq x y z
N MET A 1 -3.68 -12.45 18.37
CA MET A 1 -4.06 -11.05 18.10
C MET A 1 -5.44 -10.81 18.67
N ASP A 2 -5.66 -9.71 19.39
CA ASP A 2 -6.99 -9.37 19.91
C ASP A 2 -7.83 -8.68 18.81
N GLN A 3 -9.16 -8.80 18.88
CA GLN A 3 -10.11 -8.10 18.00
C GLN A 3 -9.88 -6.58 18.03
N LYS A 4 -9.47 -6.03 19.17
CA LYS A 4 -9.12 -4.61 19.30
C LYS A 4 -7.93 -4.19 18.44
N ASP A 5 -6.92 -5.06 18.30
CA ASP A 5 -5.75 -4.78 17.45
C ASP A 5 -6.17 -4.70 15.97
N VAL A 6 -7.07 -5.61 15.57
CA VAL A 6 -7.63 -5.67 14.22
C VAL A 6 -8.37 -4.37 13.84
N ASP A 7 -9.18 -3.83 14.75
CA ASP A 7 -9.98 -2.63 14.49
C ASP A 7 -9.11 -1.38 14.22
N TRP A 8 -7.91 -1.30 14.81
CA TRP A 8 -6.98 -0.19 14.59
C TRP A 8 -6.46 -0.12 13.16
N ILE A 9 -6.28 -1.25 12.48
CA ILE A 9 -5.84 -1.29 11.08
C ILE A 9 -6.91 -0.69 10.16
N SER A 10 -8.18 -1.03 10.38
CA SER A 10 -9.29 -0.44 9.63
C SER A 10 -9.40 1.07 9.89
N ARG A 11 -9.24 1.51 11.14
CA ARG A 11 -9.22 2.94 11.49
C ARG A 11 -8.07 3.68 10.82
N TRP A 12 -6.90 3.07 10.74
CA TRP A 12 -5.74 3.66 10.06
C TRP A 12 -6.01 3.86 8.58
N VAL A 13 -6.47 2.85 7.85
CA VAL A 13 -6.81 3.04 6.42
C VAL A 13 -7.89 4.10 6.24
N VAL A 14 -8.93 4.13 7.08
CA VAL A 14 -9.95 5.19 7.04
C VAL A 14 -9.33 6.57 7.29
N SER A 15 -8.38 6.70 8.21
CA SER A 15 -7.68 7.96 8.47
C SER A 15 -6.83 8.47 7.31
N LEU A 16 -6.42 7.59 6.39
CA LEU A 16 -5.76 7.93 5.13
C LEU A 16 -6.74 8.36 4.03
N CYS A 17 -8.04 8.14 4.23
CA CYS A 17 -9.11 8.54 3.31
C CYS A 17 -9.86 9.78 3.78
N GLU A 18 -10.04 9.95 5.08
CA GLU A 18 -10.96 10.94 5.64
C GLU A 18 -10.20 12.18 6.15
N PRO A 19 -10.21 13.31 5.41
CA PRO A 19 -9.54 14.54 5.82
C PRO A 19 -10.10 15.13 7.13
N LEU A 20 -11.33 14.80 7.52
CA LEU A 20 -12.01 15.36 8.69
C LEU A 20 -11.67 14.66 10.02
N ILE A 21 -10.91 13.56 10.00
CA ILE A 21 -10.40 12.98 11.26
C ILE A 21 -9.42 13.96 11.91
N THR A 22 -9.63 14.22 13.20
CA THR A 22 -8.80 15.16 13.97
C THR A 22 -7.33 14.73 14.01
N THR A 23 -6.42 15.70 14.08
CA THR A 23 -4.98 15.43 14.17
C THR A 23 -4.63 14.51 15.36
N ALA A 24 -5.26 14.74 16.53
CA ALA A 24 -5.05 13.91 17.71
C ALA A 24 -5.48 12.46 17.48
N ALA A 25 -6.63 12.23 16.84
CA ALA A 25 -7.08 10.87 16.52
C ALA A 25 -6.17 10.18 15.50
N ARG A 26 -5.65 10.91 14.49
CA ARG A 26 -4.68 10.34 13.53
C ARG A 26 -3.39 9.90 14.21
N GLN A 27 -2.87 10.72 15.12
CA GLN A 27 -1.67 10.39 15.89
C GLN A 27 -1.88 9.14 16.74
N GLU A 28 -3.00 9.10 17.49
CA GLU A 28 -3.35 7.93 18.31
C GLU A 28 -3.49 6.65 17.47
N ILE A 29 -4.18 6.73 16.33
CA ILE A 29 -4.37 5.59 15.42
C ILE A 29 -3.01 5.07 14.92
N GLU A 30 -2.14 5.97 14.46
CA GLU A 30 -0.83 5.60 13.92
C GLU A 30 0.08 4.98 14.99
N GLU A 31 0.08 5.52 16.22
CA GLU A 31 0.81 4.95 17.36
C GLU A 31 0.38 3.51 17.66
N HIS A 32 -0.93 3.24 17.67
CA HIS A 32 -1.46 1.90 17.90
C HIS A 32 -1.08 0.94 16.76
N VAL A 33 -1.16 1.38 15.50
CA VAL A 33 -0.78 0.53 14.36
C VAL A 33 0.71 0.24 14.36
N ARG A 34 1.58 1.21 14.68
CA ARG A 34 3.03 0.98 14.88
C ARG A 34 3.27 -0.10 15.93
N ALA A 35 2.57 -0.03 17.06
CA ALA A 35 2.68 -1.03 18.12
C ALA A 35 2.15 -2.41 17.71
N ILE A 36 1.13 -2.49 16.85
CA ILE A 36 0.64 -3.76 16.30
C ILE A 36 1.66 -4.35 15.32
N ALA A 37 2.18 -3.53 14.40
CA ALA A 37 3.17 -3.92 13.41
C ALA A 37 4.44 -4.46 14.08
N SER A 38 4.92 -3.81 15.14
CA SER A 38 6.11 -4.26 15.88
C SER A 38 5.88 -5.56 16.65
N ARG A 39 4.72 -5.72 17.31
CA ARG A 39 4.41 -6.93 18.12
C ARG A 39 3.98 -8.13 17.28
N ASN A 40 3.50 -7.91 16.05
CA ASN A 40 2.95 -8.96 15.18
C ASN A 40 3.41 -8.79 13.70
N PRO A 41 4.72 -8.73 13.43
CA PRO A 41 5.25 -8.37 12.11
C PRO A 41 4.84 -9.35 11.01
N LEU A 42 4.72 -10.65 11.29
CA LEU A 42 4.27 -11.63 10.30
C LEU A 42 2.81 -11.43 9.88
N TRP A 43 1.92 -11.16 10.84
CA TRP A 43 0.52 -10.88 10.53
C TRP A 43 0.38 -9.56 9.80
N PHE A 44 1.08 -8.51 10.25
CA PHE A 44 1.05 -7.20 9.59
C PHE A 44 1.62 -7.28 8.18
N SER A 45 2.65 -8.11 7.96
CA SER A 45 3.17 -8.41 6.62
C SER A 45 2.14 -9.10 5.74
N ALA A 46 1.40 -10.07 6.26
CA ALA A 46 0.34 -10.74 5.50
C ALA A 46 -0.79 -9.78 5.11
N TRP A 47 -1.18 -8.89 6.03
CA TRP A 47 -2.16 -7.83 5.75
C TRP A 47 -1.64 -6.87 4.67
N ALA A 48 -0.44 -6.32 4.86
CA ALA A 48 0.16 -5.35 3.95
C ALA A 48 0.41 -5.95 2.56
N ALA A 49 0.93 -7.17 2.52
CA ALA A 49 1.20 -7.88 1.28
C ALA A 49 -0.04 -8.03 0.41
N GLY A 50 -1.15 -8.40 1.04
CA GLY A 50 -2.42 -8.52 0.36
C GLY A 50 -3.03 -7.18 -0.05
N PHE A 51 -3.03 -6.21 0.86
CA PHE A 51 -3.62 -4.91 0.60
C PHE A 51 -2.88 -4.14 -0.50
N VAL A 52 -1.55 -4.04 -0.43
CA VAL A 52 -0.73 -3.36 -1.45
C VAL A 52 -0.83 -4.10 -2.79
N SER A 53 -0.80 -5.44 -2.80
CA SER A 53 -1.08 -6.25 -4.00
C SER A 53 -2.43 -5.89 -4.63
N ASP A 54 -3.49 -5.84 -3.84
CA ASP A 54 -4.83 -5.53 -4.37
C ASP A 54 -4.88 -4.10 -4.92
N MET A 55 -4.25 -3.12 -4.25
CA MET A 55 -4.18 -1.75 -4.76
C MET A 55 -3.46 -1.69 -6.11
N VAL A 56 -2.25 -2.25 -6.21
CA VAL A 56 -1.45 -2.21 -7.46
C VAL A 56 -2.09 -3.02 -8.59
N ARG A 57 -2.56 -4.23 -8.31
CA ARG A 57 -3.18 -5.10 -9.33
C ARG A 57 -4.56 -4.64 -9.76
N SER A 58 -5.15 -3.72 -9.02
CA SER A 58 -6.41 -3.09 -9.38
C SER A 58 -6.26 -1.87 -10.27
N LEU A 59 -5.04 -1.36 -10.50
CA LEU A 59 -4.77 -0.31 -11.48
C LEU A 59 -5.03 -0.80 -12.92
N ASP A 60 -5.10 0.14 -13.86
CA ASP A 60 -5.17 -0.16 -15.29
C ASP A 60 -4.03 -1.13 -15.67
N PRO A 61 -4.27 -2.19 -16.47
CA PRO A 61 -3.21 -3.07 -16.96
C PRO A 61 -2.01 -2.37 -17.60
N GLU A 62 -2.21 -1.21 -18.23
CA GLU A 62 -1.15 -0.42 -18.89
C GLU A 62 -0.49 0.61 -17.96
N ASP A 63 -0.97 0.76 -16.72
CA ASP A 63 -0.41 1.71 -15.77
C ASP A 63 1.06 1.35 -15.43
N PRO A 64 2.01 2.30 -15.49
CA PRO A 64 3.43 2.01 -15.25
C PRO A 64 3.72 1.52 -13.82
N TRP A 65 2.94 1.95 -12.82
CA TRP A 65 3.11 1.50 -11.43
C TRP A 65 2.64 0.06 -11.22
N ARG A 66 1.80 -0.47 -12.12
CA ARG A 66 1.43 -1.90 -12.17
C ARG A 66 2.47 -2.75 -12.89
N ASN A 67 3.36 -2.14 -13.66
CA ASN A 67 4.34 -2.80 -14.51
C ASN A 67 5.78 -2.48 -14.09
N LEU A 68 6.00 -2.19 -12.80
CA LEU A 68 7.34 -1.98 -12.26
C LEU A 68 8.16 -3.28 -12.30
N GLU A 69 9.45 -3.13 -12.56
CA GLU A 69 10.43 -4.22 -12.49
C GLU A 69 11.28 -4.10 -11.23
N LEU A 70 11.51 -5.23 -10.55
CA LEU A 70 12.48 -5.31 -9.48
C LEU A 70 13.82 -5.78 -10.05
N LYS A 71 14.83 -4.90 -10.06
CA LYS A 71 16.16 -5.19 -10.62
C LYS A 71 17.26 -4.62 -9.73
N ASP A 72 18.26 -5.44 -9.42
CA ASP A 72 19.44 -5.07 -8.62
C ASP A 72 19.09 -4.41 -7.26
N GLY A 73 17.96 -4.79 -6.64
CA GLY A 73 17.48 -4.21 -5.39
C GLY A 73 16.83 -2.82 -5.54
N GLY A 74 16.43 -2.44 -6.75
CA GLY A 74 15.66 -1.22 -7.02
C GLY A 74 14.39 -1.51 -7.81
N ALA A 75 13.38 -0.66 -7.62
CA ALA A 75 12.17 -0.64 -8.45
C ALA A 75 12.38 0.30 -9.64
N LEU A 76 12.11 -0.22 -10.84
CA LEU A 76 12.25 0.52 -12.09
C LEU A 76 10.90 0.63 -12.79
N LEU A 77 10.65 1.79 -13.38
CA LEU A 77 9.56 2.01 -14.33
C LEU A 77 9.84 1.23 -15.64
N PRO A 78 8.82 1.00 -16.50
CA PRO A 78 9.01 0.31 -17.78
C PRO A 78 10.04 0.95 -18.72
N ASP A 79 10.31 2.25 -18.57
CA ASP A 79 11.34 2.97 -19.33
C ASP A 79 12.76 2.81 -18.74
N GLY A 80 12.91 2.07 -17.64
CA GLY A 80 14.14 1.80 -16.93
C GLY A 80 14.54 2.86 -15.91
N SER A 81 13.74 3.93 -15.73
CA SER A 81 14.02 4.96 -14.72
C SER A 81 13.68 4.49 -13.30
N PRO A 82 14.35 5.01 -12.25
CA PRO A 82 14.05 4.64 -10.87
C PRO A 82 12.69 5.13 -10.40
N PHE A 83 11.97 4.27 -9.66
CA PHE A 83 10.69 4.58 -9.03
C PHE A 83 10.85 4.99 -7.55
N GLY A 84 9.98 5.89 -7.07
CA GLY A 84 9.86 6.32 -5.68
C GLY A 84 9.88 7.84 -5.45
N THR A 85 9.68 8.67 -6.48
CA THR A 85 9.62 10.14 -6.33
C THR A 85 8.35 10.73 -6.93
N TRP A 86 7.94 11.92 -6.49
CA TRP A 86 6.73 12.58 -6.99
C TRP A 86 6.65 12.69 -8.52
N VAL A 87 7.80 12.65 -9.22
CA VAL A 87 7.89 12.66 -10.70
C VAL A 87 7.11 11.50 -11.29
N ASP A 88 7.07 10.35 -10.61
CA ASP A 88 6.38 9.14 -11.07
C ASP A 88 4.86 9.31 -11.15
N ALA A 89 4.31 10.35 -10.51
CA ALA A 89 2.89 10.70 -10.57
C ALA A 89 2.57 11.73 -11.68
N THR A 90 3.60 12.33 -12.31
CA THR A 90 3.42 13.44 -13.24
C THR A 90 2.96 13.03 -14.64
N ASP A 91 2.98 11.73 -14.91
CA ASP A 91 2.37 11.12 -16.09
C ASP A 91 0.83 11.32 -16.10
N ILE A 92 0.19 11.39 -14.93
CA ILE A 92 -1.24 11.65 -14.79
C ILE A 92 -1.54 13.04 -14.21
N VAL A 93 -0.70 13.52 -13.29
CA VAL A 93 -0.94 14.77 -12.54
C VAL A 93 0.17 15.77 -12.81
N PRO A 94 -0.01 16.68 -13.79
CA PRO A 94 0.96 17.73 -14.05
C PRO A 94 1.11 18.65 -12.83
N PRO A 95 2.34 19.08 -12.48
CA PRO A 95 2.56 20.03 -11.41
C PRO A 95 1.88 21.36 -11.73
N SER A 96 1.05 21.85 -10.80
CA SER A 96 0.24 23.06 -10.95
C SER A 96 0.86 24.28 -10.26
N VAL A 97 1.68 24.05 -9.23
CA VAL A 97 2.35 25.09 -8.44
C VAL A 97 3.81 24.71 -8.14
N PRO A 98 4.72 25.68 -7.91
CA PRO A 98 6.13 25.38 -7.63
C PRO A 98 6.37 24.62 -6.32
N ASP A 99 5.57 24.90 -5.29
CA ASP A 99 5.67 24.22 -3.99
C ASP A 99 4.74 23.00 -3.97
N ARG A 100 5.33 21.81 -4.05
CA ARG A 100 4.60 20.53 -4.07
C ARG A 100 3.76 20.28 -2.84
N ARG A 101 4.12 20.85 -1.69
CA ARG A 101 3.32 20.71 -0.45
C ARG A 101 1.99 21.44 -0.52
N SER A 102 1.92 22.45 -1.40
CA SER A 102 0.69 23.19 -1.71
C SER A 102 -0.02 22.69 -2.97
N ASP A 103 0.61 21.77 -3.72
CA ASP A 103 0.02 21.16 -4.90
C ASP A 103 -0.97 20.06 -4.47
N LEU A 104 -2.27 20.32 -4.63
CA LEU A 104 -3.32 19.39 -4.18
C LEU A 104 -3.23 18.01 -4.85
N GLY A 105 -2.65 17.94 -6.06
CA GLY A 105 -2.49 16.70 -6.80
C GLY A 105 -1.23 15.92 -6.42
N LEU A 106 -0.18 16.58 -5.94
CA LEU A 106 1.14 15.96 -5.69
C LEU A 106 1.57 15.97 -4.20
N ALA A 107 0.88 16.70 -3.31
CA ALA A 107 1.26 16.82 -1.91
C ALA A 107 1.33 15.47 -1.18
N ALA A 108 0.51 14.50 -1.57
CA ALA A 108 0.50 13.16 -0.99
C ALA A 108 1.79 12.36 -1.28
N VAL A 109 2.58 12.76 -2.28
CA VAL A 109 3.83 12.10 -2.71
C VAL A 109 5.04 13.05 -2.65
N ASP A 110 4.94 14.20 -1.97
CA ASP A 110 6.09 15.13 -1.80
C ASP A 110 7.25 14.46 -1.07
N THR A 111 6.95 13.64 -0.06
CA THR A 111 7.95 12.80 0.61
C THR A 111 8.26 11.60 -0.29
N PRO A 112 9.53 11.44 -0.72
CA PRO A 112 9.94 10.29 -1.53
C PRO A 112 9.67 8.97 -0.81
N LEU A 113 9.30 7.95 -1.57
CA LEU A 113 9.13 6.61 -1.07
C LEU A 113 10.52 6.04 -0.71
N PRO A 114 10.71 5.43 0.48
CA PRO A 114 11.94 4.71 0.77
C PRO A 114 12.19 3.62 -0.28
N ALA A 115 13.46 3.35 -0.62
CA ALA A 115 13.82 2.37 -1.66
C ALA A 115 13.14 1.00 -1.42
N ARG A 116 13.15 0.53 -0.18
CA ARG A 116 12.46 -0.68 0.28
C ARG A 116 10.94 -0.64 0.07
N GLY A 117 10.32 0.53 0.20
CA GLY A 117 8.91 0.75 -0.12
C GLY A 117 8.65 0.66 -1.62
N ALA A 118 9.55 1.20 -2.43
CA ALA A 118 9.48 1.12 -3.89
C ALA A 118 9.59 -0.35 -4.38
N GLU A 119 10.53 -1.12 -3.81
CA GLU A 119 10.64 -2.56 -4.06
C GLU A 119 9.35 -3.32 -3.69
N LEU A 120 8.72 -2.96 -2.57
CA LEU A 120 7.46 -3.56 -2.12
C LEU A 120 6.32 -3.31 -3.12
N VAL A 121 6.21 -2.08 -3.65
CA VAL A 121 5.24 -1.72 -4.69
C VAL A 121 5.52 -2.50 -5.98
N ALA A 122 6.79 -2.64 -6.37
CA ALA A 122 7.16 -3.44 -7.55
C ALA A 122 6.79 -4.93 -7.40
N ALA A 123 7.02 -5.53 -6.23
CA ALA A 123 6.64 -6.91 -5.96
C ALA A 123 5.11 -7.14 -6.02
N ALA A 124 4.30 -6.08 -5.79
CA ALA A 124 2.85 -6.16 -5.65
C ALA A 124 2.12 -6.54 -6.96
N ALA A 125 2.70 -6.24 -8.12
CA ALA A 125 2.17 -6.65 -9.42
C ALA A 125 2.06 -8.19 -9.53
N GLY A 126 3.01 -8.92 -8.92
CA GLY A 126 3.04 -10.39 -8.87
C GLY A 126 2.03 -11.02 -7.92
N GLY A 127 1.29 -10.22 -7.15
CA GLY A 127 0.31 -10.67 -6.16
C GLY A 127 0.84 -10.69 -4.73
N TRP A 128 -0.02 -11.09 -3.80
CA TRP A 128 0.28 -11.02 -2.37
C TRP A 128 1.43 -11.94 -1.93
N ARG A 129 1.65 -13.08 -2.61
CA ARG A 129 2.70 -14.06 -2.23
C ARG A 129 4.12 -13.50 -2.43
N PRO A 130 4.49 -12.95 -3.60
CA PRO A 130 5.76 -12.25 -3.76
C PRO A 130 6.01 -11.16 -2.72
N VAL A 131 4.99 -10.34 -2.42
CA VAL A 131 5.11 -9.26 -1.43
C VAL A 131 5.35 -9.80 -0.03
N LEU A 132 4.59 -10.82 0.38
CA LEU A 132 4.78 -11.47 1.69
C LEU A 132 6.17 -12.09 1.80
N ASN A 133 6.63 -12.80 0.77
CA ASN A 133 7.96 -13.40 0.75
C ASN A 133 9.05 -12.34 0.87
N TRP A 134 8.89 -11.20 0.19
CA TRP A 134 9.84 -10.09 0.30
C TRP A 134 9.83 -9.48 1.71
N LEU A 135 8.65 -9.24 2.31
CA LEU A 135 8.54 -8.69 3.66
C LEU A 135 9.16 -9.60 4.72
N THR A 136 8.89 -10.91 4.65
CA THR A 136 9.42 -11.88 5.62
C THR A 136 10.91 -12.13 5.45
N ALA A 137 11.44 -12.05 4.23
CA ALA A 137 12.86 -12.18 3.97
C ALA A 137 13.68 -10.95 4.41
N ASN A 138 13.10 -9.74 4.32
CA ASN A 138 13.87 -8.50 4.48
C ASN A 138 13.58 -7.74 5.78
N LEU A 139 12.35 -7.75 6.29
CA LEU A 139 11.94 -6.84 7.37
C LEU A 139 11.26 -7.53 8.56
N ALA A 140 10.37 -8.50 8.32
CA ALA A 140 9.68 -9.25 9.37
C ALA A 140 10.51 -10.48 9.82
N THR A 141 11.75 -10.22 10.24
CA THR A 141 12.78 -11.25 10.49
C THR A 141 12.73 -11.85 11.91
N ALA A 142 11.90 -11.31 12.79
CA ALA A 142 11.74 -11.77 14.17
C ALA A 142 10.25 -11.82 14.57
N PRO A 143 9.88 -12.59 15.62
CA PRO A 143 8.50 -12.64 16.12
C PRO A 143 7.96 -11.30 16.64
N ALA A 144 8.85 -10.42 17.07
CA ALA A 144 8.58 -9.03 17.40
C ALA A 144 9.78 -8.18 16.97
N LEU A 145 9.53 -6.93 16.59
CA LEU A 145 10.55 -5.96 16.17
C LEU A 145 10.67 -4.86 17.22
N GLU A 146 11.88 -4.31 17.39
CA GLU A 146 12.15 -3.24 18.35
C GLU A 146 13.03 -2.15 17.72
N GLY A 147 12.99 -0.95 18.31
CA GLY A 147 13.85 0.18 17.91
C GLY A 147 13.78 0.52 16.42
N GLU A 148 14.95 0.67 15.81
CA GLU A 148 15.08 1.04 14.39
C GLU A 148 14.45 0.01 13.44
N GLN A 149 14.47 -1.29 13.78
CA GLN A 149 13.87 -2.32 12.94
C GLN A 149 12.35 -2.19 12.87
N ALA A 150 11.71 -1.91 14.01
CA ALA A 150 10.27 -1.69 14.06
C ALA A 150 9.87 -0.42 13.29
N GLN A 151 10.68 0.64 13.41
CA GLN A 151 10.46 1.89 12.70
C GLN A 151 10.58 1.69 11.18
N GLU A 152 11.68 1.10 10.72
CA GLU A 152 11.92 0.84 9.30
C GLU A 152 10.83 -0.05 8.68
N PHE A 153 10.43 -1.11 9.40
CA PHE A 153 9.36 -2.00 8.96
C PHE A 153 8.04 -1.26 8.75
N PHE A 154 7.65 -0.43 9.72
CA PHE A 154 6.41 0.34 9.63
C PHE A 154 6.47 1.41 8.54
N GLU A 155 7.55 2.20 8.49
CA GLU A 155 7.70 3.29 7.50
C GLU A 155 7.75 2.76 6.06
N THR A 156 8.37 1.59 5.84
CA THR A 156 8.38 0.92 4.54
C THR A 156 6.95 0.58 4.08
N ILE A 157 6.16 -0.02 4.97
CA ILE A 157 4.79 -0.44 4.66
C ILE A 157 3.85 0.77 4.54
N ASP A 158 3.93 1.74 5.45
CA ASP A 158 3.14 2.98 5.42
C ASP A 158 3.34 3.73 4.11
N GLY A 159 4.60 3.90 3.68
CA GLY A 159 4.94 4.52 2.41
C GLY A 159 4.30 3.80 1.22
N ALA A 160 4.50 2.48 1.12
CA ALA A 160 3.96 1.69 0.02
C ALA A 160 2.42 1.69 -0.01
N VAL A 161 1.78 1.63 1.15
CA VAL A 161 0.31 1.73 1.32
C VAL A 161 -0.19 3.07 0.80
N ARG A 162 0.40 4.19 1.27
CA ARG A 162 -0.01 5.54 0.86
C ARG A 162 0.17 5.77 -0.64
N TRP A 163 1.30 5.33 -1.18
CA TRP A 163 1.61 5.45 -2.61
C TRP A 163 0.64 4.64 -3.48
N ALA A 164 0.40 3.36 -3.15
CA ALA A 164 -0.53 2.53 -3.91
C ALA A 164 -1.98 3.06 -3.84
N MET A 165 -2.40 3.55 -2.68
CA MET A 165 -3.70 4.22 -2.50
C MET A 165 -3.79 5.52 -3.32
N PHE A 166 -2.75 6.36 -3.26
CA PHE A 166 -2.66 7.60 -4.01
C PHE A 166 -2.86 7.34 -5.50
N ARG A 167 -2.08 6.42 -6.08
CA ARG A 167 -2.15 6.12 -7.51
C ARG A 167 -3.53 5.64 -7.93
N ARG A 168 -4.13 4.75 -7.13
CA ARG A 168 -5.48 4.25 -7.41
C ARG A 168 -6.54 5.35 -7.39
N ARG A 169 -6.44 6.32 -6.47
CA ARG A 169 -7.38 7.46 -6.40
C ARG A 169 -7.33 8.37 -7.60
N LEU A 170 -6.21 8.42 -8.33
CA LEU A 170 -6.14 9.18 -9.58
C LEU A 170 -7.13 8.65 -10.63
N PHE A 171 -7.49 7.36 -10.55
CA PHE A 171 -8.47 6.72 -11.42
C PHE A 171 -9.87 6.62 -10.81
N ALA A 172 -9.96 6.17 -9.56
CA ALA A 172 -11.23 5.85 -8.91
C ALA A 172 -11.87 7.04 -8.18
N GLY A 173 -11.14 8.15 -8.04
CA GLY A 173 -11.56 9.30 -7.24
C GLY A 173 -11.26 9.14 -5.75
N MET A 174 -11.50 10.22 -5.00
CA MET A 174 -11.19 10.30 -3.56
C MET A 174 -12.06 9.36 -2.70
N ASP A 175 -13.31 9.13 -3.13
CA ASP A 175 -14.31 8.32 -2.40
C ASP A 175 -14.29 6.83 -2.81
N ASP A 176 -13.14 6.32 -3.27
CA ASP A 176 -13.01 4.94 -3.71
C ASP A 176 -13.30 3.93 -2.58
N ALA A 177 -14.50 3.34 -2.65
CA ALA A 177 -14.99 2.38 -1.67
C ALA A 177 -14.20 1.06 -1.66
N PHE A 178 -13.41 0.75 -2.71
CA PHE A 178 -12.60 -0.47 -2.73
C PHE A 178 -11.51 -0.46 -1.66
N ILE A 179 -10.91 0.70 -1.39
CA ILE A 179 -9.82 0.87 -0.42
C ILE A 179 -10.21 0.32 0.97
N PRO A 180 -11.27 0.83 1.64
CA PRO A 180 -11.66 0.31 2.95
C PRO A 180 -12.14 -1.15 2.90
N VAL A 181 -12.80 -1.59 1.83
CA VAL A 181 -13.27 -2.98 1.67
C VAL A 181 -12.10 -3.95 1.55
N ALA A 182 -11.07 -3.62 0.76
CA ALA A 182 -9.87 -4.42 0.60
C ALA A 182 -9.10 -4.50 1.92
N ALA A 183 -8.92 -3.36 2.61
CA ALA A 183 -8.23 -3.30 3.90
C ALA A 183 -8.90 -4.19 4.95
N ALA A 184 -10.23 -4.06 5.13
CA ALA A 184 -10.99 -4.87 6.08
C ALA A 184 -11.00 -6.36 5.70
N SER A 185 -11.05 -6.68 4.40
CA SER A 185 -10.98 -8.07 3.95
C SER A 185 -9.63 -8.71 4.28
N TRP A 186 -8.53 -7.97 4.11
CA TRP A 186 -7.18 -8.48 4.36
C TRP A 186 -6.86 -8.64 5.83
N VAL A 187 -7.49 -7.88 6.72
CA VAL A 187 -7.41 -8.09 8.17
C VAL A 187 -7.85 -9.52 8.53
N SER A 188 -9.01 -9.95 8.02
CA SER A 188 -9.54 -11.29 8.27
C SER A 188 -8.65 -12.37 7.63
N ARG A 189 -8.17 -12.14 6.41
CA ARG A 189 -7.29 -13.09 5.68
C ARG A 189 -5.94 -13.27 6.38
N ALA A 190 -5.32 -12.17 6.83
CA ALA A 190 -4.08 -12.20 7.58
C ALA A 190 -4.24 -12.99 8.89
N GLY A 191 -5.38 -12.85 9.58
CA GLY A 191 -5.70 -13.65 10.76
C GLY A 191 -5.72 -15.15 10.46
N LYS A 192 -6.41 -15.55 9.38
CA LYS A 192 -6.44 -16.94 8.93
C LYS A 192 -5.05 -17.46 8.57
N MET A 193 -4.27 -16.69 7.82
CA MET A 193 -2.90 -17.06 7.45
C MET A 193 -1.99 -17.25 8.66
N ALA A 194 -2.08 -16.35 9.65
CA ALA A 194 -1.30 -16.46 10.88
C ALA A 194 -1.66 -17.70 11.71
N ASN A 195 -2.91 -18.17 11.62
CA ASN A 195 -3.38 -19.39 12.28
C ASN A 195 -3.18 -20.67 11.45
N GLY A 196 -2.64 -20.58 10.23
CA GLY A 196 -2.55 -21.71 9.30
C GLY A 196 -3.90 -22.17 8.74
N GLU A 197 -4.93 -21.33 8.81
CA GLU A 197 -6.27 -21.59 8.28
C GLU A 197 -6.34 -21.25 6.80
N SER A 198 -7.13 -22.03 6.06
CA SER A 198 -7.44 -21.73 4.66
C SER A 198 -8.43 -20.58 4.54
N TRP A 199 -8.38 -19.88 3.41
CA TRP A 199 -9.30 -18.81 3.08
C TRP A 199 -9.69 -18.87 1.60
N ASP A 200 -10.82 -18.25 1.26
CA ASP A 200 -11.39 -18.34 -0.09
C ASP A 200 -10.65 -17.38 -1.05
N GLU A 201 -9.53 -17.86 -1.60
CA GLU A 201 -8.73 -17.13 -2.59
C GLU A 201 -9.53 -16.79 -3.84
N ALA A 202 -10.43 -17.68 -4.27
CA ALA A 202 -11.26 -17.46 -5.45
C ALA A 202 -12.24 -16.30 -5.23
N ARG A 203 -12.83 -16.17 -4.04
CA ARG A 203 -13.66 -15.01 -3.68
C ARG A 203 -12.85 -13.72 -3.68
N ALA A 204 -11.64 -13.72 -3.15
CA ALA A 204 -10.82 -12.51 -3.20
C ALA A 204 -10.43 -12.12 -4.63
N ALA A 205 -10.08 -13.09 -5.47
CA ALA A 205 -9.80 -12.84 -6.88
C ALA A 205 -11.02 -12.22 -7.59
N ARG A 206 -12.24 -12.70 -7.31
CA ARG A 206 -13.48 -12.11 -7.86
C ARG A 206 -13.70 -10.67 -7.38
N VAL A 207 -13.47 -10.40 -6.10
CA VAL A 207 -13.59 -9.04 -5.53
C VAL A 207 -12.56 -8.09 -6.15
N LEU A 208 -11.31 -8.53 -6.32
CA LEU A 208 -10.30 -7.73 -7.01
C LEU A 208 -10.72 -7.47 -8.46
N GLU A 209 -11.13 -8.51 -9.20
CA GLU A 209 -11.53 -8.41 -10.60
C GLU A 209 -12.68 -7.42 -10.81
N SER A 210 -13.69 -7.44 -9.94
CA SER A 210 -14.85 -6.55 -10.05
C SER A 210 -14.53 -5.08 -9.71
N ASN A 211 -13.36 -4.79 -9.15
CA ASN A 211 -12.95 -3.44 -8.71
C ASN A 211 -11.71 -2.91 -9.44
N LYS A 212 -11.24 -3.60 -10.48
CA LYS A 212 -10.17 -3.10 -11.34
C LYS A 212 -10.59 -1.83 -12.06
N ILE A 213 -9.63 -0.92 -12.20
CA ILE A 213 -9.71 0.17 -13.17
C ILE A 213 -9.75 -0.47 -14.56
N GLY A 214 -10.70 -0.02 -15.39
CA GLY A 214 -10.91 -0.57 -16.73
C GLY A 214 -9.70 -0.35 -17.63
N ALA A 215 -9.40 -1.30 -18.52
CA ALA A 215 -8.30 -1.16 -19.46
C ALA A 215 -8.49 0.05 -20.39
N GLY A 216 -7.42 0.80 -20.61
CA GLY A 216 -7.41 2.01 -21.43
C GLY A 216 -7.87 3.28 -20.70
N THR A 217 -8.10 3.21 -19.39
CA THR A 217 -8.32 4.40 -18.56
C THR A 217 -7.04 5.22 -18.43
N TYR A 218 -5.88 4.56 -18.31
CA TYR A 218 -4.58 5.24 -18.26
C TYR A 218 -4.32 6.08 -19.52
N GLY A 219 -4.60 5.53 -20.71
CA GLY A 219 -4.48 6.23 -21.98
C GLY A 219 -5.39 7.46 -22.15
N GLN A 220 -6.30 7.74 -21.21
CA GLN A 220 -7.10 8.97 -21.22
C GLN A 220 -6.35 10.17 -20.61
N PHE A 221 -5.26 9.92 -19.88
CA PHE A 221 -4.47 10.95 -19.20
C PHE A 221 -3.18 11.31 -19.95
N VAL A 222 -2.70 10.43 -20.85
CA VAL A 222 -1.43 10.57 -21.58
C VAL A 222 -1.59 10.83 -23.08
#